data_AF-A0A4R6GEY2-F1
#
_entry.id   AF-A0A4R6GEY2-F1
#
_cell.length_a   1.000
_cell.length_b   1.000
_cell.length_c   1.000
_cell.angle_alpha   90.00
_cell.angle_beta   90.00
_cell.angle_gamma   90.00
#
_symmetry.space_group_name_H-M   'P 1'
#
loop_
_entity.id
_entity.type
_entity.pdbx_description
1 polymer ?
#
loop_
_entity_poly.entity_id
_entity_poly.type
_entity_poly.pdbx_seq_one_letter_code
_entity_poly.pdbx_strand_id
1 'polypeptide(L)'
;MPTLGNITFYADDPRRLAHFWAAVFGYPRQEWEDPVKSQLLESGLSEDDLSRRALAEDPQGKGPRFYFHHADGPKEGRNRLHIDVNVARGPDDPPSDHTVLDAEKDRLVALGARVVRLVEQDYGPWSERYWQMQDPEGNEFCLQ
;
A
#
# COMPACT_ATOMS: atom_id res chain seq x y z
N MET A 1 19.47 5.97 -17.67
CA MET A 1 19.66 5.27 -16.38
C MET A 1 18.37 4.53 -16.06
N PRO A 2 18.41 3.28 -15.58
CA PRO A 2 17.20 2.54 -15.21
C PRO A 2 16.52 3.17 -13.98
N THR A 3 15.19 3.08 -13.92
CA THR A 3 14.34 3.48 -12.77
C THR A 3 13.49 2.32 -12.31
N LEU A 4 13.03 2.33 -11.05
CA LEU A 4 12.08 1.34 -10.56
C LEU A 4 10.70 1.58 -11.21
N GLY A 5 10.11 0.52 -11.76
CA GLY A 5 8.80 0.58 -12.41
C GLY A 5 7.63 0.41 -11.45
N ASN A 6 7.51 -0.77 -10.84
CA ASN A 6 6.41 -1.13 -9.93
C ASN A 6 6.92 -1.96 -8.76
N ILE A 7 6.21 -1.84 -7.62
CA ILE A 7 6.12 -2.89 -6.62
C ILE A 7 4.80 -3.63 -6.91
N THR A 8 4.89 -4.93 -7.21
CA THR A 8 3.72 -5.71 -7.65
C THR A 8 3.28 -6.70 -6.58
N PHE A 9 1.97 -6.72 -6.31
CA PHE A 9 1.32 -7.67 -5.42
C PHE A 9 0.31 -8.49 -6.21
N TYR A 10 0.21 -9.77 -5.84
CA TYR A 10 -0.98 -10.54 -6.16
C TYR A 10 -2.11 -10.13 -5.21
N ALA A 11 -3.34 -10.10 -5.73
CA ALA A 11 -4.50 -9.64 -5.00
C ALA A 11 -5.77 -10.42 -5.39
N ASP A 12 -6.60 -10.80 -4.43
CA ASP A 12 -7.93 -11.37 -4.69
C ASP A 12 -8.90 -10.27 -5.20
N ASP A 13 -8.77 -9.05 -4.67
CA ASP A 13 -9.48 -7.84 -5.11
C ASP A 13 -8.46 -6.71 -5.39
N PRO A 14 -7.88 -6.68 -6.61
CA PRO A 14 -6.89 -5.67 -7.00
C PRO A 14 -7.34 -4.24 -6.75
N ARG A 15 -8.62 -3.95 -7.02
CA ARG A 15 -9.20 -2.60 -6.90
C ARG A 15 -9.29 -2.17 -5.44
N ARG A 16 -9.72 -3.07 -4.54
CA ARG A 16 -9.75 -2.79 -3.10
C ARG A 16 -8.37 -2.51 -2.54
N LEU A 17 -7.35 -3.29 -2.91
CA LEU A 17 -5.98 -3.02 -2.48
C LEU A 17 -5.43 -1.72 -3.05
N ALA A 18 -5.65 -1.44 -4.33
CA ALA A 18 -5.25 -0.18 -4.94
C ALA A 18 -5.86 1.03 -4.21
N HIS A 19 -7.14 0.99 -3.88
CA HIS A 19 -7.79 2.06 -3.13
C HIS A 19 -7.28 2.20 -1.69
N PHE A 20 -7.00 1.08 -1.03
CA PHE A 20 -6.40 1.10 0.31
C PHE A 20 -5.02 1.78 0.26
N TRP A 21 -4.13 1.31 -0.62
CA TRP A 21 -2.78 1.84 -0.73
C TRP A 21 -2.73 3.28 -1.27
N ALA A 22 -3.67 3.67 -2.15
CA ALA A 22 -3.84 5.06 -2.53
C ALA A 22 -4.23 5.92 -1.32
N ALA A 23 -5.14 5.45 -0.47
CA ALA A 23 -5.53 6.17 0.76
C ALA A 23 -4.42 6.20 1.82
N VAL A 24 -3.54 5.18 1.88
CA VAL A 24 -2.34 5.19 2.74
C VAL A 24 -1.45 6.38 2.37
N PHE A 25 -1.11 6.54 1.09
CA PHE A 25 -0.17 7.57 0.63
C PHE A 25 -0.82 8.90 0.20
N GLY A 26 -2.15 9.03 0.31
CA GLY A 26 -2.88 10.22 -0.13
C GLY A 26 -2.92 10.39 -1.65
N TYR A 27 -2.79 9.31 -2.40
CA TYR A 27 -2.92 9.31 -3.86
C TYR A 27 -4.40 9.38 -4.28
N PRO A 28 -4.70 9.90 -5.49
CA PRO A 28 -6.04 9.81 -6.02
C PRO A 28 -6.43 8.34 -6.20
N ARG A 29 -7.70 8.03 -5.96
CA ARG A 29 -8.25 6.74 -6.36
C ARG A 29 -8.24 6.66 -7.88
N GLN A 30 -7.66 5.60 -8.40
CA GLN A 30 -7.56 5.39 -9.83
C GLN A 30 -8.50 4.28 -10.27
N GLU A 31 -9.19 4.53 -11.35
CA GLU A 31 -10.06 3.59 -12.04
C GLU A 31 -9.64 3.53 -13.50
N TRP A 32 -10.05 2.48 -14.19
CA TRP A 32 -9.98 2.47 -15.65
C TRP A 32 -11.04 3.43 -16.18
N GLU A 33 -10.61 4.63 -16.56
CA GLU A 33 -11.47 5.68 -17.11
C GLU A 33 -11.18 5.93 -18.60
N ASP A 34 -12.09 6.63 -19.27
CA ASP A 34 -11.89 7.01 -20.67
C ASP A 34 -10.77 8.05 -20.84
N PRO A 35 -10.01 7.99 -21.95
CA PRO A 35 -10.20 7.10 -23.11
C PRO A 35 -9.56 5.72 -22.95
N VAL A 36 -8.79 5.49 -21.88
CA VAL A 36 -8.00 4.26 -21.71
C VAL A 36 -8.89 3.04 -21.58
N LYS A 37 -9.98 3.13 -20.80
CA LYS A 37 -10.94 2.04 -20.65
C LYS A 37 -11.51 1.59 -22.01
N SER A 38 -12.02 2.53 -22.81
CA SER A 38 -12.54 2.24 -24.14
C SER A 38 -11.51 1.55 -25.05
N GLN A 39 -10.26 2.06 -25.07
CA GLN A 39 -9.19 1.44 -25.87
C GLN A 39 -8.88 0.00 -25.45
N LEU A 40 -8.92 -0.29 -24.14
CA LEU A 40 -8.68 -1.64 -23.63
C LEU A 40 -9.82 -2.58 -24.00
N LEU A 41 -11.08 -2.15 -23.90
CA LEU A 41 -12.23 -2.95 -24.32
C LEU A 41 -12.22 -3.22 -25.83
N GLU A 42 -11.89 -2.21 -26.64
CA GLU A 42 -11.75 -2.34 -28.10
C GLU A 42 -10.62 -3.31 -28.50
N SER A 43 -9.60 -3.48 -27.65
CA SER A 43 -8.53 -4.46 -27.87
C SER A 43 -8.95 -5.92 -27.65
N GLY A 44 -10.19 -6.14 -27.19
CA GLY A 44 -10.76 -7.46 -26.93
C GLY A 44 -10.75 -7.89 -25.46
N LEU A 45 -10.34 -7.01 -24.54
CA LEU A 45 -10.48 -7.25 -23.10
C LEU A 45 -11.92 -7.08 -22.65
N SER A 46 -12.34 -7.90 -21.69
CA SER A 46 -13.63 -7.78 -21.03
C SER A 46 -13.53 -6.89 -19.78
N GLU A 47 -14.68 -6.44 -19.24
CA GLU A 47 -14.73 -5.77 -17.94
C GLU A 47 -14.13 -6.63 -16.82
N ASP A 48 -14.26 -7.96 -16.92
CA ASP A 48 -13.63 -8.90 -15.98
C ASP A 48 -12.10 -8.81 -16.05
N ASP A 49 -11.53 -8.80 -17.26
CA ASP A 49 -10.09 -8.65 -17.46
C ASP A 49 -9.54 -7.34 -16.88
N LEU A 50 -10.31 -6.24 -17.00
CA LEU A 50 -9.95 -4.95 -16.43
C LEU A 50 -9.98 -4.99 -14.90
N SER A 51 -10.98 -5.65 -14.31
CA SER A 51 -11.12 -5.77 -12.85
C SER A 51 -9.97 -6.53 -12.18
N ARG A 52 -9.26 -7.39 -12.93
CA ARG A 52 -8.12 -8.18 -12.47
C ARG A 52 -6.84 -7.36 -12.28
N ARG A 53 -6.87 -6.05 -12.51
CA ARG A 53 -5.70 -5.16 -12.44
C ARG A 53 -6.09 -3.80 -11.87
N ALA A 54 -5.27 -3.27 -10.97
CA ALA A 54 -5.41 -1.91 -10.47
C ALA A 54 -4.06 -1.34 -10.04
N LEU A 55 -3.97 -0.03 -9.84
CA LEU A 55 -2.75 0.64 -9.41
C LEU A 55 -3.02 1.72 -8.36
N ALA A 56 -2.03 1.95 -7.50
CA ALA A 56 -1.91 3.13 -6.67
C ALA A 56 -0.60 3.84 -7.04
N GLU A 57 -0.71 5.07 -7.51
CA GLU A 57 0.42 5.82 -8.05
C GLU A 57 0.32 7.29 -7.65
N ASP A 58 1.47 7.85 -7.30
CA ASP A 58 1.63 9.29 -7.09
C ASP A 58 1.44 10.02 -8.44
N PRO A 59 0.47 10.94 -8.55
CA PRO A 59 0.24 11.69 -9.79
C PRO A 59 1.44 12.56 -10.21
N GLN A 60 2.38 12.84 -9.30
CA GLN A 60 3.63 13.54 -9.59
C GLN A 60 4.79 12.60 -9.94
N GLY A 61 4.59 11.29 -9.85
CA GLY A 61 5.60 10.26 -10.13
C GLY A 61 6.81 10.26 -9.19
N LYS A 62 6.67 10.83 -7.98
CA LYS A 62 7.76 10.87 -6.99
C LYS A 62 7.68 9.69 -6.02
N GLY A 63 6.47 9.32 -5.63
CA GLY A 63 6.18 8.21 -4.74
C GLY A 63 6.25 6.83 -5.41
N PRO A 64 6.26 5.75 -4.63
CA PRO A 64 6.21 4.39 -5.15
C PRO A 64 4.96 4.11 -5.96
N ARG A 65 5.10 3.31 -7.02
CA ARG A 65 4.00 2.79 -7.81
C ARG A 65 3.68 1.37 -7.38
N PHE A 66 2.49 1.16 -6.82
CA PHE A 66 1.98 -0.14 -6.45
C PHE A 66 1.05 -0.67 -7.54
N TYR A 67 1.31 -1.90 -7.98
CA TYR A 67 0.51 -2.58 -9.00
C TYR A 67 -0.09 -3.86 -8.43
N PHE A 68 -1.39 -4.04 -8.59
CA PHE A 68 -2.13 -5.18 -8.06
C PHE A 68 -2.67 -6.01 -9.21
N HIS A 69 -2.42 -7.31 -9.16
CA HIS A 69 -2.84 -8.25 -10.19
C HIS A 69 -3.56 -9.45 -9.57
N HIS A 70 -4.68 -9.83 -10.16
CA HIS A 70 -5.39 -11.03 -9.72
C HIS A 70 -4.54 -12.29 -9.90
N ALA A 71 -4.51 -13.13 -8.85
CA ALA A 71 -3.85 -14.44 -8.90
C ALA A 71 -4.88 -15.57 -8.90
N ASP A 72 -4.50 -16.73 -9.43
CA ASP A 72 -5.39 -17.89 -9.53
C ASP A 72 -5.59 -18.62 -8.17
N GLY A 73 -5.11 -18.04 -7.06
CA GLY A 73 -5.24 -18.59 -5.71
C GLY A 73 -4.78 -17.61 -4.63
N PRO A 74 -5.13 -17.90 -3.36
CA PRO A 74 -4.85 -17.01 -2.24
C PRO A 74 -3.35 -16.93 -1.95
N LYS A 75 -2.94 -15.85 -1.27
CA LYS A 75 -1.57 -15.67 -0.79
C LYS A 75 -1.11 -16.82 0.11
N GLU A 76 0.02 -17.43 -0.24
CA GLU A 76 0.68 -18.46 0.58
C GLU A 76 1.87 -17.89 1.36
N GLY A 77 1.82 -18.00 2.69
CA GLY A 77 2.92 -17.60 3.56
C GLY A 77 3.23 -16.10 3.54
N ARG A 78 4.43 -15.74 3.99
CA ARG A 78 4.85 -14.34 4.16
C ARG A 78 5.35 -13.71 2.86
N ASN A 79 5.17 -12.40 2.72
CA ASN A 79 5.83 -11.66 1.66
C ASN A 79 7.36 -11.82 1.77
N ARG A 80 8.01 -11.97 0.62
CA ARG A 80 9.48 -12.02 0.50
C ARG A 80 10.09 -10.61 0.44
N LEU A 81 9.24 -9.61 0.33
CA LEU A 81 9.53 -8.19 0.31
C LEU A 81 8.89 -7.54 1.54
N HIS A 82 9.55 -6.55 2.11
CA HIS A 82 9.03 -5.74 3.21
C HIS A 82 8.75 -4.32 2.73
N ILE A 83 7.66 -3.71 3.23
CA ILE A 83 7.30 -2.33 2.95
C ILE A 83 7.25 -1.57 4.27
N ASP A 84 8.03 -0.50 4.35
CA ASP A 84 8.01 0.44 5.46
C ASP A 84 7.29 1.72 5.03
N VAL A 85 6.25 2.08 5.77
CA VAL A 85 5.48 3.32 5.61
C VAL A 85 5.88 4.25 6.73
N ASN A 86 6.38 5.44 6.37
CA ASN A 86 6.73 6.46 7.34
C ASN A 86 5.57 7.44 7.51
N VAL A 87 5.24 7.78 8.75
CA VAL A 87 4.30 8.85 9.04
C VAL A 87 5.02 10.19 8.89
N ALA A 88 4.40 11.12 8.17
CA ALA A 88 4.92 12.47 8.05
C ALA A 88 4.89 13.15 9.42
N ARG A 89 6.06 13.54 9.92
CA ARG A 89 6.22 14.34 11.14
C ARG A 89 6.47 15.79 10.76
N GLY A 90 5.89 16.71 11.52
CA GLY A 90 6.25 18.12 11.49
C GLY A 90 7.69 18.34 11.96
N PRO A 91 8.33 19.44 11.56
CA PRO A 91 9.71 19.75 11.95
C PRO A 91 9.91 19.89 13.46
N ASP A 92 8.84 20.20 14.20
CA ASP A 92 8.86 20.41 15.66
C ASP A 92 8.34 19.20 16.45
N ASP A 93 7.89 18.13 15.77
CA ASP A 93 7.35 16.94 16.45
C ASP A 93 8.50 16.17 17.11
N PRO A 94 8.49 15.98 18.45
CA PRO A 94 9.54 15.23 19.10
C PRO A 94 9.50 13.77 18.64
N PRO A 95 10.65 13.13 18.35
CA PRO A 95 10.69 11.71 17.96
C PRO A 95 10.06 10.76 18.98
N SER A 96 10.06 11.16 20.26
CA SER A 96 9.43 10.42 21.36
C SER A 96 7.91 10.56 21.42
N ASP A 97 7.32 11.49 20.67
CA ASP A 97 5.87 11.59 20.57
C ASP A 97 5.37 10.57 19.54
N HIS A 98 4.62 9.59 20.03
CA HIS A 98 4.05 8.52 19.22
C HIS A 98 2.57 8.74 18.91
N THR A 99 1.97 9.85 19.34
CA THR A 99 0.55 10.15 19.11
C THR A 99 0.22 10.21 17.62
N VAL A 100 1.11 10.81 16.81
CA VAL A 100 0.99 10.87 15.35
C VAL A 100 1.03 9.47 14.73
N LEU A 101 1.93 8.60 15.21
CA LEU A 101 2.04 7.22 14.75
C LEU A 101 0.79 6.39 15.14
N ASP A 102 0.32 6.53 16.37
CA ASP A 102 -0.86 5.80 16.86
C ASP A 102 -2.15 6.26 16.16
N ALA A 103 -2.30 7.57 15.93
CA ALA A 103 -3.42 8.12 15.17
C ALA A 103 -3.42 7.64 13.72
N GLU A 104 -2.25 7.57 13.08
CA GLU A 104 -2.13 7.06 11.73
C GLU A 104 -2.43 5.56 11.67
N LYS A 105 -1.95 4.78 12.65
CA LYS A 105 -2.34 3.37 12.80
C LYS A 105 -3.87 3.24 12.90
N ASP A 106 -4.55 4.06 13.69
CA ASP A 106 -6.01 4.03 13.81
C ASP A 106 -6.72 4.39 12.50
N ARG A 107 -6.20 5.39 11.77
CA ARG A 107 -6.70 5.74 10.43
C ARG A 107 -6.55 4.57 9.46
N LEU A 108 -5.40 3.89 9.43
CA LEU A 108 -5.17 2.76 8.55
C LEU A 108 -6.04 1.55 8.91
N VAL A 109 -6.30 1.32 10.20
CA VAL A 109 -7.27 0.30 10.65
C VAL A 109 -8.68 0.63 10.14
N ALA A 110 -9.10 1.89 10.22
CA ALA A 110 -10.39 2.32 9.68
C ALA A 110 -10.51 2.15 8.15
N LEU A 111 -9.38 2.16 7.42
CA LEU A 111 -9.31 1.86 5.98
C LEU A 111 -9.32 0.36 5.66
N GLY A 112 -9.23 -0.51 6.67
CA GLY A 112 -9.27 -1.97 6.52
C GLY A 112 -7.95 -2.68 6.79
N ALA A 113 -6.91 -1.99 7.28
CA ALA A 113 -5.71 -2.66 7.77
C ALA A 113 -5.98 -3.41 9.08
N ARG A 114 -5.14 -4.40 9.38
CA ARG A 114 -5.10 -5.11 10.66
C ARG A 114 -3.77 -4.86 11.36
N VAL A 115 -3.82 -4.55 12.65
CA VAL A 115 -2.63 -4.53 13.50
C VAL A 115 -2.21 -5.97 13.79
N VAL A 116 -0.93 -6.29 13.55
CA VAL A 116 -0.33 -7.55 13.97
C VAL A 116 0.24 -7.40 15.38
N ARG A 117 1.11 -6.41 15.58
CA ARG A 117 1.69 -6.08 16.90
C ARG A 117 2.39 -4.72 16.88
N LEU A 118 2.57 -4.13 18.06
CA LEU A 118 3.58 -3.10 18.28
C LEU A 118 4.94 -3.78 18.39
N VAL A 119 5.96 -3.22 17.77
CA VAL A 119 7.35 -3.57 18.02
C VAL A 119 8.02 -2.41 18.72
N GLU A 120 8.66 -2.70 19.85
CA GLU A 120 9.54 -1.79 20.59
C GLU A 120 10.80 -2.58 20.92
N GLN A 121 11.94 -2.19 20.34
CA GLN A 121 13.21 -2.87 20.52
C GLN A 121 14.39 -1.94 20.33
N ASP A 122 15.52 -2.29 20.93
CA ASP A 122 16.78 -1.59 20.76
C ASP A 122 17.74 -2.41 19.89
N TYR A 123 18.29 -1.78 18.86
CA TYR A 123 19.43 -2.27 18.09
C TYR A 123 20.68 -1.47 18.46
N GLY A 124 21.27 -1.81 19.60
CA GLY A 124 22.41 -1.07 20.16
C GLY A 124 21.99 0.34 20.58
N PRO A 125 22.56 1.41 19.99
CA PRO A 125 22.17 2.79 20.33
C PRO A 125 20.89 3.25 19.64
N TRP A 126 20.30 2.45 18.75
CA TRP A 126 19.12 2.80 17.98
C TRP A 126 17.88 2.14 18.61
N SER A 127 16.86 2.93 18.89
CA SER A 127 15.54 2.41 19.29
C SER A 127 14.62 2.36 18.08
N GLU A 128 13.87 1.28 17.96
CA GLU A 128 12.88 1.05 16.93
C GLU A 128 11.50 0.96 17.58
N ARG A 129 10.56 1.75 17.07
CA ARG A 129 9.15 1.63 17.42
C ARG A 129 8.30 1.75 16.16
N TYR A 130 7.55 0.70 15.86
CA TYR A 130 6.68 0.66 14.70
C TYR A 130 5.53 -0.32 14.88
N TRP A 131 4.42 -0.06 14.20
CA TRP A 131 3.31 -1.01 14.11
C TRP A 131 3.57 -1.97 12.95
N GLN A 132 3.67 -3.26 13.25
CA GLN A 132 3.56 -4.28 12.21
C GLN A 132 2.08 -4.43 11.86
N MET A 133 1.76 -4.25 10.59
CA MET A 133 0.40 -4.22 10.06
C MET A 133 0.25 -5.16 8.87
N GLN A 134 -1.00 -5.45 8.56
CA GLN A 134 -1.43 -6.17 7.37
C GLN A 134 -2.45 -5.34 6.62
N ASP A 135 -2.34 -5.29 5.30
CA ASP A 135 -3.35 -4.69 4.45
C ASP A 135 -4.65 -5.55 4.42
N PRO A 136 -5.71 -5.11 3.71
CA PRO A 136 -6.98 -5.83 3.67
C PRO A 136 -6.92 -7.30 3.21
N GLU A 137 -5.82 -7.72 2.56
CA GLU A 137 -5.61 -9.08 2.08
C GLU A 137 -4.45 -9.80 2.78
N GLY A 138 -3.90 -9.20 3.84
CA GLY A 138 -2.87 -9.83 4.66
C GLY A 138 -1.44 -9.58 4.20
N ASN A 139 -1.19 -8.68 3.24
CA ASN A 139 0.18 -8.28 2.91
C ASN A 139 0.80 -7.49 4.05
N GLU A 140 1.98 -7.91 4.48
CA GLU A 140 2.66 -7.34 5.63
C GLU A 140 3.39 -6.03 5.31
N PHE A 141 3.23 -5.02 6.16
CA PHE A 141 3.98 -3.76 6.12
C PHE A 141 4.21 -3.22 7.53
N CYS A 142 5.17 -2.31 7.69
CA CYS A 142 5.40 -1.58 8.93
C CYS A 142 4.95 -0.13 8.79
N LEU A 143 4.43 0.43 9.87
CA LEU A 143 4.12 1.85 10.00
C LEU A 143 5.01 2.44 11.11
N GLN A 144 5.79 3.47 10.79
CA GLN A 144 6.81 4.06 11.68
C GLN A 144 6.83 5.59 11.65
#